data_AF-A0A9E5ZJF2-F1
#
_entry.id   AF-A0A9E5ZJF2-F1
#
_cell.length_a   1.000
_cell.length_b   1.000
_cell.length_c   1.000
_cell.angle_alpha   90.00
_cell.angle_beta   90.00
_cell.angle_gamma   90.00
#
_symmetry.space_group_name_H-M   'P 1'
#
loop_
_entity.id
_entity.type
_entity.pdbx_description
1 polymer ?
#
loop_
_entity_poly.entity_id
_entity_poly.type
_entity_poly.pdbx_seq_one_letter_code
_entity_poly.pdbx_strand_id
1 'polypeptide(L)'
;MCICLLLLSCGSDKPKFVKSPVDNIITKYIDKSNYSVILADMDYKEDTDSYYHKYQILIDEGAPTLSQIELNDTTAVASDIKIVKTDWLKVSPITFDEYKGDLGMTILSKKNGVLDKNSSPAGVDNYVGNKQYGHWQTNSSGGSFWAFYGRYRLMSDLFYGPRYGYGYGYGGYSRMHYNDYNRNYRNQKSYYGANKEYGTKSTRNTTSSWSNKSSTFKNNVNSKVTKSASTLRSRGYSSSKSYSKSSRTSRSGSRYSNTSSRSRSGGFGK
;
A
#
# COMPACT_ATOMS: atom_id res chain seq x y z
N MET A 1 -30.94 -53.53 3.97
CA MET A 1 -30.55 -52.45 4.89
C MET A 1 -29.64 -51.50 4.10
N CYS A 2 -30.20 -50.40 3.59
CA CYS A 2 -29.52 -49.50 2.66
C CYS A 2 -28.91 -48.34 3.46
N ILE A 3 -27.58 -48.24 3.48
CA ILE A 3 -26.85 -47.20 4.20
C ILE A 3 -26.90 -45.93 3.33
N CYS A 4 -27.72 -44.96 3.74
CA CYS A 4 -27.68 -43.61 3.18
C CYS A 4 -26.43 -42.88 3.68
N LEU A 5 -25.44 -42.69 2.81
CA LEU A 5 -24.37 -41.73 3.02
C LEU A 5 -24.93 -40.30 2.87
N LEU A 6 -25.00 -39.57 4.00
CA LEU A 6 -25.27 -38.14 4.01
C LEU A 6 -24.03 -37.40 3.48
N LEU A 7 -24.09 -36.95 2.23
CA LEU A 7 -23.11 -36.04 1.65
C LEU A 7 -23.32 -34.65 2.27
N LEU A 8 -22.51 -34.31 3.29
CA LEU A 8 -22.38 -32.94 3.78
C LEU A 8 -21.72 -32.10 2.68
N SER A 9 -22.55 -31.37 1.94
CA SER A 9 -22.12 -30.32 1.03
C SER A 9 -21.45 -29.21 1.85
N CYS A 10 -20.12 -29.21 1.88
CA CYS A 10 -19.33 -28.13 2.47
C CYS A 10 -19.38 -26.93 1.50
N GLY A 11 -20.48 -26.18 1.53
CA GLY A 11 -20.57 -24.89 0.88
C GLY A 11 -19.56 -23.94 1.53
N SER A 12 -18.55 -23.51 0.77
CA SER A 12 -17.65 -22.46 1.25
C SER A 12 -18.44 -21.17 1.40
N ASP A 13 -18.72 -20.79 2.65
CA ASP A 13 -19.35 -19.50 2.95
C ASP A 13 -18.51 -18.37 2.34
N LYS A 14 -19.15 -17.56 1.48
CA LYS A 14 -18.49 -16.41 0.86
C LYS A 14 -18.01 -15.46 1.96
N PRO A 15 -16.80 -14.90 1.85
CA PRO A 15 -16.29 -14.03 2.89
C PRO A 15 -17.18 -12.79 3.05
N LYS A 16 -17.50 -12.45 4.30
CA LYS A 16 -18.28 -11.27 4.69
C LYS A 16 -17.44 -10.01 4.51
N PHE A 17 -17.89 -9.11 3.65
CA PHE A 17 -17.16 -7.89 3.34
C PHE A 17 -17.20 -6.88 4.49
N VAL A 18 -16.03 -6.39 4.90
CA VAL A 18 -15.91 -5.28 5.87
C VAL A 18 -15.54 -4.00 5.13
N LYS A 19 -16.49 -3.06 5.09
CA LYS A 19 -16.30 -1.76 4.46
C LYS A 19 -15.28 -0.92 5.23
N SER A 20 -14.30 -0.38 4.53
CA SER A 20 -13.27 0.51 5.07
C SER A 20 -13.49 1.97 4.62
N PRO A 21 -12.91 2.96 5.32
CA PRO A 21 -12.90 4.34 4.84
C PRO A 21 -12.26 4.50 3.44
N VAL A 22 -11.29 3.64 3.09
CA VAL A 22 -10.69 3.62 1.75
C VAL A 22 -11.75 3.31 0.69
N ASP A 23 -12.73 2.45 0.99
CA ASP A 23 -13.83 2.14 0.07
C ASP A 23 -14.76 3.33 -0.12
N ASN A 24 -15.01 4.11 0.93
CA ASN A 24 -15.76 5.37 0.80
C ASN A 24 -15.01 6.38 -0.08
N ILE A 25 -13.67 6.43 0.02
CA ILE A 25 -12.83 7.28 -0.84
C ILE A 25 -12.93 6.82 -2.31
N ILE A 26 -12.87 5.51 -2.57
CA ILE A 26 -13.04 4.94 -3.92
C ILE A 26 -14.39 5.37 -4.50
N THR A 27 -15.48 5.22 -3.74
CA THR A 27 -16.82 5.60 -4.19
C THR A 27 -16.94 7.11 -4.41
N LYS A 28 -16.38 7.94 -3.51
CA LYS A 28 -16.47 9.40 -3.60
C LYS A 28 -15.75 9.97 -4.84
N TYR A 29 -14.65 9.34 -5.26
CA TYR A 29 -13.85 9.79 -6.41
C TYR A 29 -13.91 8.79 -7.57
N ILE A 30 -15.04 8.13 -7.74
CA ILE A 30 -15.19 7.10 -8.78
C ILE A 30 -15.10 7.72 -10.19
N ASP A 31 -15.54 8.97 -10.35
CA ASP A 31 -15.54 9.76 -11.57
C ASP A 31 -14.16 10.36 -11.91
N LYS A 32 -13.22 10.35 -10.95
CA LYS A 32 -11.84 10.83 -11.20
C LYS A 32 -11.02 9.72 -11.85
N SER A 33 -10.31 10.07 -12.93
CA SER A 33 -9.46 9.11 -13.66
C SER A 33 -8.12 8.85 -12.98
N ASN A 34 -7.59 9.84 -12.26
CA ASN A 34 -6.27 9.84 -11.65
C ASN A 34 -6.35 10.37 -10.21
N TYR A 35 -5.98 9.55 -9.23
CA TYR A 35 -5.79 10.00 -7.85
C TYR A 35 -4.92 9.02 -7.07
N SER A 36 -4.32 9.50 -5.97
CA SER A 36 -3.53 8.68 -5.05
C SER A 36 -3.98 8.94 -3.62
N VAL A 37 -4.11 7.88 -2.81
CA VAL A 37 -4.44 7.96 -1.39
C VAL A 37 -3.25 7.50 -0.58
N ILE A 38 -2.73 8.40 0.23
CA ILE A 38 -1.62 8.17 1.14
C ILE A 38 -2.17 7.92 2.53
N LEU A 39 -1.66 6.90 3.22
CA LEU A 39 -1.88 6.74 4.65
C LEU A 39 -1.02 7.77 5.39
N ALA A 40 -1.61 8.91 5.73
CA ALA A 40 -0.90 10.04 6.31
C ALA A 40 -0.57 9.82 7.79
N ASP A 41 -1.46 9.16 8.54
CA ASP A 41 -1.25 8.80 9.93
C ASP A 41 -2.11 7.60 10.35
N MET A 42 -1.77 6.97 11.46
CA MET A 42 -2.59 5.93 12.10
C MET A 42 -2.49 6.05 13.62
N ASP A 43 -3.53 5.63 14.33
CA ASP A 43 -3.53 5.67 15.79
C ASP A 43 -4.40 4.55 16.37
N TYR A 44 -4.13 4.24 17.63
CA TYR A 44 -4.93 3.32 18.43
C TYR A 44 -5.29 4.00 19.74
N LYS A 45 -6.59 4.06 20.01
CA LYS A 45 -7.15 4.66 21.20
C LYS A 45 -7.45 3.57 22.22
N GLU A 46 -6.70 3.56 23.32
CA GLU A 46 -6.79 2.54 24.39
C GLU A 46 -8.11 2.61 25.16
N ASP A 47 -8.62 3.80 25.39
CA ASP A 47 -9.89 4.09 26.10
C ASP A 47 -11.12 3.46 25.42
N THR A 48 -11.13 3.48 24.09
CA THR A 48 -12.26 3.07 23.26
C THR A 48 -11.99 1.78 22.47
N ASP A 49 -10.84 1.15 22.71
CA ASP A 49 -10.32 -0.01 21.98
C ASP A 49 -10.54 0.10 20.46
N SER A 50 -10.13 1.23 19.89
CA SER A 50 -10.50 1.61 18.53
C SER A 50 -9.29 2.04 17.70
N TYR A 51 -9.27 1.58 16.45
CA TYR A 51 -8.23 1.86 15.47
C TYR A 51 -8.65 3.01 14.55
N TYR A 52 -7.72 3.90 14.22
CA TYR A 52 -7.99 5.05 13.37
C TYR A 52 -6.90 5.23 12.31
N HIS A 53 -7.31 5.72 11.15
CA HIS A 53 -6.41 6.16 10.08
C HIS A 53 -6.70 7.60 9.70
N LYS A 54 -5.67 8.29 9.21
CA LYS A 54 -5.76 9.59 8.57
C LYS A 54 -5.20 9.48 7.15
N TYR A 55 -5.89 10.07 6.19
CA TYR A 55 -5.53 9.96 4.78
C TYR A 55 -5.23 11.32 4.18
N GLN A 56 -4.33 11.31 3.20
CA GLN A 56 -4.10 12.44 2.30
C GLN A 56 -4.32 11.97 0.87
N ILE A 57 -5.21 12.65 0.16
CA ILE A 57 -5.71 12.26 -1.15
C ILE A 57 -5.24 13.32 -2.13
N LEU A 58 -4.53 12.91 -3.18
CA LEU A 58 -4.11 13.77 -4.27
C LEU A 58 -4.99 13.42 -5.47
N ILE A 59 -5.70 14.40 -5.99
CA ILE A 59 -6.60 14.26 -7.12
C ILE A 59 -6.02 15.09 -8.25
N ASP A 60 -5.80 14.45 -9.38
CA ASP A 60 -5.40 15.12 -10.61
C ASP A 60 -6.68 15.61 -11.33
N GLU A 61 -6.82 16.93 -11.40
CA GLU A 61 -7.94 17.65 -12.00
C GLU A 61 -7.69 17.95 -13.50
N GLY A 62 -6.62 17.40 -14.07
CA GLY A 62 -6.22 17.60 -15.47
C GLY A 62 -5.17 18.69 -15.61
N ALA A 63 -4.07 18.34 -16.28
CA ALA A 63 -2.98 19.27 -16.53
C ALA A 63 -3.42 20.43 -17.45
N PRO A 64 -3.19 21.70 -17.07
CA PRO A 64 -3.21 22.78 -18.02
C PRO A 64 -2.11 22.58 -19.07
N THR A 65 -2.33 23.10 -20.27
CA THR A 65 -1.26 23.25 -21.26
C THR A 65 -0.32 24.35 -20.78
N LEU A 66 0.83 23.97 -20.22
CA LEU A 66 1.82 24.90 -19.68
C LEU A 66 3.07 24.92 -20.56
N SER A 67 3.63 26.11 -20.74
CA SER A 67 4.96 26.29 -21.30
C SER A 67 6.04 25.83 -20.31
N GLN A 68 7.26 25.60 -20.82
CA GLN A 68 8.38 25.22 -19.96
C GLN A 68 8.71 26.26 -18.89
N ILE A 69 8.46 27.55 -19.18
CA ILE A 69 8.68 28.66 -18.24
C ILE A 69 7.70 28.53 -17.06
N GLU A 70 6.42 28.30 -17.33
CA GLU A 70 5.37 28.16 -16.30
C GLU A 70 5.50 26.89 -15.47
N LEU A 71 6.07 25.81 -16.04
CA LEU A 71 6.41 24.60 -15.30
C LEU A 71 7.56 24.87 -14.31
N ASN A 72 8.58 25.59 -14.76
CA ASN A 72 9.78 25.87 -13.98
C ASN A 72 9.58 26.97 -12.92
N ASP A 73 8.48 27.72 -12.97
CA ASP A 73 8.13 28.73 -11.98
C ASP A 73 7.95 28.10 -10.58
N THR A 74 8.84 28.46 -9.66
CA THR A 74 8.86 27.95 -8.28
C THR A 74 7.88 28.67 -7.35
N THR A 75 7.34 29.81 -7.79
CA THR A 75 6.39 30.63 -7.04
C THR A 75 4.94 30.25 -7.34
N ALA A 76 4.70 29.66 -8.51
CA ALA A 76 3.39 29.17 -8.90
C ALA A 76 2.96 27.94 -8.08
N VAL A 77 1.69 27.94 -7.65
CA VAL A 77 1.05 26.76 -7.03
C VAL A 77 0.35 25.95 -8.12
N ALA A 78 0.63 24.65 -8.17
CA ALA A 78 -0.10 23.70 -9.02
C ALA A 78 -1.61 23.75 -8.74
N SER A 79 -2.41 24.16 -9.73
CA SER A 79 -3.87 24.23 -9.65
C SER A 79 -4.55 22.94 -10.12
N ASP A 80 -3.80 22.09 -10.83
CA ASP A 80 -4.21 20.81 -11.39
C ASP A 80 -4.15 19.65 -10.40
N ILE A 81 -3.55 19.86 -9.23
CA ILE A 81 -3.49 18.86 -8.16
C ILE A 81 -4.27 19.37 -6.94
N LYS A 82 -5.41 18.74 -6.67
CA LYS A 82 -6.19 19.00 -5.45
C LYS A 82 -5.75 18.04 -4.34
N ILE A 83 -5.33 18.60 -3.20
CA ILE A 83 -4.97 17.84 -2.01
C ILE A 83 -6.10 17.91 -0.98
N VAL A 84 -6.66 16.74 -0.63
CA VAL A 84 -7.69 16.60 0.39
C VAL A 84 -7.15 15.80 1.56
N LYS A 85 -7.20 16.37 2.77
CA LYS A 85 -6.85 15.67 4.01
C LYS A 85 -8.12 15.21 4.70
N THR A 86 -8.12 14.02 5.26
CA THR A 86 -9.22 13.53 6.10
C THR A 86 -8.95 13.84 7.56
N ASP A 87 -10.01 13.84 8.37
CA ASP A 87 -9.89 13.67 9.81
C ASP A 87 -9.55 12.22 10.16
N TRP A 88 -9.49 11.93 11.46
CA TRP A 88 -9.34 10.58 11.97
C TRP A 88 -10.58 9.74 11.67
N LEU A 89 -10.42 8.72 10.83
CA LEU A 89 -11.49 7.81 10.45
C LEU A 89 -11.29 6.48 11.18
N LYS A 90 -12.31 6.03 11.91
CA LYS A 90 -12.30 4.73 12.57
C LYS A 90 -12.22 3.61 11.52
N VAL A 91 -11.39 2.61 11.79
CA VAL A 91 -11.18 1.46 10.91
C VAL A 91 -11.37 0.15 11.66
N SER A 92 -11.70 -0.91 10.91
CA SER A 92 -11.78 -2.25 11.47
C SER A 92 -10.38 -2.80 11.80
N PRO A 93 -10.26 -3.80 12.71
CA PRO A 93 -9.00 -4.47 12.95
C PRO A 93 -8.40 -5.10 11.69
N ILE A 94 -9.23 -5.64 10.78
CA ILE A 94 -8.74 -6.19 9.50
C ILE A 94 -8.07 -5.08 8.67
N THR A 95 -8.72 -3.92 8.56
CA THR A 95 -8.19 -2.79 7.79
C THR A 95 -6.92 -2.24 8.41
N PHE A 96 -6.87 -2.07 9.74
CA PHE A 96 -5.66 -1.58 10.41
C PHE A 96 -4.52 -2.60 10.27
N ASP A 97 -4.79 -3.90 10.48
CA ASP A 97 -3.80 -4.96 10.31
C ASP A 97 -3.22 -5.01 8.88
N GLU A 98 -4.04 -4.72 7.87
CA GLU A 98 -3.65 -4.68 6.47
C GLU A 98 -2.74 -3.49 6.12
N TYR A 99 -2.95 -2.33 6.74
CA TYR A 99 -2.23 -1.09 6.42
C TYR A 99 -1.23 -0.65 7.50
N LYS A 100 -1.07 -1.38 8.62
CA LYS A 100 -0.13 -1.04 9.71
C LYS A 100 1.33 -0.92 9.28
N GLY A 101 1.69 -1.47 8.13
CA GLY A 101 3.01 -1.37 7.51
C GLY A 101 3.17 -0.18 6.58
N ASP A 102 2.10 0.54 6.25
CA ASP A 102 2.02 1.39 5.07
C ASP A 102 2.06 2.88 5.42
N LEU A 103 2.54 3.22 6.62
CA LEU A 103 2.56 4.60 7.08
C LEU A 103 3.38 5.51 6.14
N GLY A 104 2.73 6.55 5.65
CA GLY A 104 3.27 7.50 4.66
C GLY A 104 3.26 7.00 3.21
N MET A 105 2.85 5.75 2.96
CA MET A 105 2.82 5.18 1.61
C MET A 105 1.52 5.49 0.88
N THR A 106 1.58 5.48 -0.45
CA THR A 106 0.37 5.35 -1.27
C THR A 106 -0.21 3.96 -1.02
N ILE A 107 -1.45 3.88 -0.53
CA ILE A 107 -2.14 2.60 -0.25
C ILE A 107 -3.19 2.25 -1.32
N LEU A 108 -3.56 3.23 -2.12
CA LEU A 108 -4.53 3.14 -3.20
C LEU A 108 -4.13 4.18 -4.25
N SER A 109 -4.10 3.78 -5.50
CA SER A 109 -3.94 4.70 -6.64
C SER A 109 -4.94 4.35 -7.72
N LYS A 110 -5.35 5.35 -8.49
CA LYS A 110 -6.06 5.18 -9.74
C LYS A 110 -5.30 5.92 -10.81
N LYS A 111 -5.05 5.25 -11.95
CA LYS A 111 -4.34 5.80 -13.09
C LYS A 111 -5.07 5.44 -14.37
N ASN A 112 -5.44 6.45 -15.15
CA ASN A 112 -6.18 6.31 -16.40
C ASN A 112 -7.40 5.39 -16.25
N GLY A 113 -8.17 5.57 -15.16
CA GLY A 113 -9.35 4.75 -14.87
C GLY A 113 -9.06 3.44 -14.14
N VAL A 114 -7.80 2.95 -14.12
CA VAL A 114 -7.44 1.67 -13.52
C VAL A 114 -7.08 1.84 -12.06
N LEU A 115 -7.79 1.12 -11.18
CA LEU A 115 -7.57 1.13 -9.73
C LEU A 115 -6.51 0.10 -9.31
N ASP A 116 -5.49 0.55 -8.58
CA ASP A 116 -4.48 -0.30 -7.93
C ASP A 116 -4.55 -0.11 -6.41
N LYS A 117 -4.82 -1.19 -5.68
CA LYS A 117 -4.89 -1.23 -4.20
C LYS A 117 -3.57 -1.67 -3.57
N ASN A 118 -2.52 -1.87 -4.34
CA ASN A 118 -1.20 -2.23 -3.83
C ASN A 118 -0.51 -1.00 -3.23
N SER A 119 0.23 -1.24 -2.16
CA SER A 119 0.93 -0.17 -1.46
C SER A 119 2.25 0.13 -2.15
N SER A 120 2.59 1.39 -2.33
CA SER A 120 3.85 1.82 -2.91
C SER A 120 4.39 3.06 -2.22
N PRO A 121 5.69 3.36 -2.36
CA PRO A 121 6.20 4.63 -1.89
C PRO A 121 5.39 5.80 -2.47
N ALA A 122 5.19 6.84 -1.66
CA ALA A 122 4.33 7.95 -2.02
C ALA A 122 4.78 8.59 -3.33
N GLY A 123 3.84 8.72 -4.27
CA GLY A 123 4.05 9.40 -5.54
C GLY A 123 4.64 8.55 -6.66
N VAL A 124 5.19 7.36 -6.39
CA VAL A 124 5.80 6.51 -7.43
C VAL A 124 4.76 5.94 -8.40
N ASP A 125 3.53 5.78 -7.92
CA ASP A 125 2.39 5.23 -8.68
C ASP A 125 1.96 6.12 -9.87
N ASN A 126 1.79 7.43 -9.61
CA ASN A 126 1.16 8.36 -10.54
C ASN A 126 2.07 9.49 -11.04
N TYR A 127 3.01 9.95 -10.22
CA TYR A 127 3.69 11.22 -10.43
C TYR A 127 5.16 11.07 -10.85
N VAL A 128 5.88 10.15 -10.22
CA VAL A 128 7.29 9.88 -10.57
C VAL A 128 7.35 9.19 -11.92
N GLY A 129 8.26 9.63 -12.79
CA GLY A 129 8.39 9.11 -14.15
C GLY A 129 7.34 9.63 -15.13
N ASN A 130 6.39 10.47 -14.67
CA ASN A 130 5.41 11.12 -15.52
C ASN A 130 5.91 12.51 -15.95
N LYS A 131 6.20 12.67 -17.24
CA LYS A 131 6.79 13.89 -17.84
C LYS A 131 5.97 15.16 -17.63
N GLN A 132 4.69 15.03 -17.30
CA GLN A 132 3.83 16.17 -16.93
C GLN A 132 4.33 16.89 -15.67
N TYR A 133 4.87 16.14 -14.70
CA TYR A 133 5.18 16.67 -13.38
C TYR A 133 6.68 16.95 -13.19
N GLY A 134 7.53 16.43 -14.07
CA GLY A 134 8.97 16.59 -13.94
C GLY A 134 9.76 15.76 -14.95
N HIS A 135 11.03 15.55 -14.64
CA HIS A 135 11.97 14.85 -15.51
C HIS A 135 13.04 14.12 -14.72
N TRP A 136 13.71 13.18 -15.38
CA TRP A 136 14.90 12.52 -14.84
C TRP A 136 16.10 13.46 -14.98
N GLN A 137 16.81 13.70 -13.88
CA GLN A 137 18.08 14.42 -13.85
C GLN A 137 19.22 13.44 -13.52
N THR A 138 20.39 13.68 -14.10
CA THR A 138 21.60 12.90 -13.82
C THR A 138 22.53 13.73 -12.95
N ASN A 139 23.02 13.14 -11.86
CA ASN A 139 23.99 13.76 -10.98
C ASN A 139 25.43 13.57 -11.52
N SER A 140 26.38 14.30 -10.94
CA SER A 140 27.80 14.22 -11.30
C SER A 140 28.42 12.82 -11.13
N SER A 141 27.83 11.98 -10.29
CA SER A 141 28.23 10.57 -10.08
C SER A 141 27.59 9.59 -11.07
N GLY A 142 26.86 10.07 -12.09
CA GLY A 142 26.24 9.24 -13.12
C GLY A 142 24.90 8.59 -12.72
N GLY A 143 24.42 8.82 -11.50
CA GLY A 143 23.10 8.35 -11.05
C GLY A 143 21.98 9.24 -11.54
N SER A 144 20.84 8.66 -11.96
CA SER A 144 19.65 9.42 -12.32
C SER A 144 18.59 9.41 -11.22
N PHE A 145 17.97 10.56 -10.96
CA PHE A 145 16.89 10.75 -10.00
C PHE A 145 15.74 11.57 -10.60
N TRP A 146 14.54 11.43 -10.06
CA TRP A 146 13.39 12.21 -10.49
C TRP A 146 13.39 13.58 -9.83
N ALA A 147 13.21 14.62 -10.63
CA ALA A 147 13.01 15.99 -10.19
C ALA A 147 11.65 16.49 -10.67
N PHE A 148 10.84 17.00 -9.75
CA PHE A 148 9.61 17.71 -10.10
C PHE A 148 9.93 19.10 -10.66
N TYR A 149 9.10 19.60 -11.58
CA TYR A 149 9.19 21.01 -11.99
C TYR A 149 8.90 21.94 -10.81
N GLY A 150 9.37 23.20 -10.90
CA GLY A 150 9.25 24.20 -9.84
C GLY A 150 7.81 24.37 -9.31
N ARG A 151 6.83 24.42 -10.22
CA ARG A 151 5.39 24.53 -9.91
C ARG A 151 4.87 23.39 -9.04
N TYR A 152 5.52 22.23 -9.12
CA TYR A 152 5.19 21.01 -8.39
C TYR A 152 6.12 20.79 -7.18
N ARG A 153 6.87 21.79 -6.70
CA ARG A 153 7.81 21.59 -5.58
C ARG A 153 7.17 21.01 -4.32
N LEU A 154 5.88 21.29 -4.08
CA LEU A 154 5.15 20.72 -2.94
C LEU A 154 5.13 19.19 -2.98
N MET A 155 5.20 18.59 -4.17
CA MET A 155 5.25 17.14 -4.36
C MET A 155 6.59 16.59 -3.90
N SER A 156 7.67 17.36 -4.05
CA SER A 156 8.94 17.06 -3.43
C SER A 156 8.82 17.02 -1.91
N ASP A 157 8.18 18.02 -1.28
CA ASP A 157 8.02 18.00 0.18
C ASP A 157 7.11 16.86 0.65
N LEU A 158 6.07 16.55 -0.13
CA LEU A 158 5.09 15.53 0.19
C LEU A 158 5.65 14.10 0.04
N PHE A 159 6.42 13.85 -1.02
CA PHE A 159 6.93 12.51 -1.36
C PHE A 159 8.40 12.31 -0.98
N TYR A 160 9.20 13.36 -0.94
CA TYR A 160 10.65 13.37 -0.65
C TYR A 160 11.02 14.09 0.63
N GLY A 161 10.05 14.70 1.34
CA GLY A 161 10.31 15.45 2.56
C GLY A 161 11.04 14.61 3.63
N PRO A 162 11.22 15.15 4.85
CA PRO A 162 11.97 14.48 5.91
C PRO A 162 11.60 13.00 6.12
N ARG A 163 10.35 12.63 5.74
CA ARG A 163 9.76 11.29 5.61
C ARG A 163 10.54 10.24 4.79
N TYR A 164 11.29 10.62 3.76
CA TYR A 164 11.85 9.69 2.76
C TYR A 164 13.23 10.08 2.24
N GLY A 165 14.04 10.81 3.01
CA GLY A 165 15.38 11.19 2.56
C GLY A 165 16.15 9.97 1.99
N TYR A 166 16.54 10.04 0.72
CA TYR A 166 17.47 9.07 0.16
C TYR A 166 18.89 9.47 0.55
N GLY A 167 19.76 8.50 0.76
CA GLY A 167 21.20 8.69 1.05
C GLY A 167 22.01 9.29 -0.11
N TYR A 168 21.34 9.92 -1.07
CA TYR A 168 21.95 10.70 -2.13
C TYR A 168 21.38 12.11 -1.98
N GLY A 169 22.22 13.06 -1.55
CA GLY A 169 21.83 14.41 -1.18
C GLY A 169 20.75 15.00 -2.09
N TYR A 170 19.65 15.48 -1.50
CA TYR A 170 18.61 16.29 -2.15
C TYR A 170 17.95 15.72 -3.44
N GLY A 171 18.12 14.43 -3.77
CA GLY A 171 17.57 13.84 -5.00
C GLY A 171 16.37 12.93 -4.73
N GLY A 172 15.28 13.10 -5.50
CA GLY A 172 14.07 12.26 -5.45
C GLY A 172 14.32 10.77 -5.78
N TYR A 173 13.26 10.02 -6.12
CA TYR A 173 13.42 8.59 -6.42
C TYR A 173 14.48 8.34 -7.48
N SER A 174 15.38 7.38 -7.24
CA SER A 174 16.35 6.99 -8.27
C SER A 174 15.65 6.28 -9.42
N ARG A 175 16.22 6.39 -10.62
CA ARG A 175 15.68 5.75 -11.81
C ARG A 175 15.68 4.22 -11.70
N MET A 176 16.68 3.67 -11.01
CA MET A 176 16.74 2.24 -10.72
C MET A 176 15.56 1.80 -9.84
N HIS A 177 15.30 2.51 -8.73
CA HIS A 177 14.17 2.21 -7.84
C HIS A 177 12.82 2.31 -8.56
N TYR A 178 12.63 3.37 -9.35
CA TYR A 178 11.41 3.53 -10.15
C TYR A 178 11.24 2.40 -11.17
N ASN A 179 12.32 2.02 -11.87
CA ASN A 179 12.26 0.94 -12.86
C ASN A 179 11.92 -0.40 -12.23
N ASP A 180 12.50 -0.73 -11.07
CA ASP A 180 12.18 -1.94 -10.32
C ASP A 180 10.70 -1.95 -9.92
N TYR A 181 10.20 -0.89 -9.28
CA TYR A 181 8.79 -0.73 -8.96
C TYR A 181 7.88 -0.90 -10.19
N ASN A 182 8.16 -0.15 -11.27
CA ASN A 182 7.29 -0.10 -12.44
C ASN A 182 7.27 -1.44 -13.20
N ARG A 183 8.36 -2.20 -13.20
CA ARG A 183 8.43 -3.51 -13.88
C ARG A 183 7.84 -4.64 -13.03
N ASN A 184 8.18 -4.67 -11.74
CA ASN A 184 8.00 -5.86 -10.91
C ASN A 184 6.86 -5.77 -9.89
N TYR A 185 6.32 -4.57 -9.64
CA TYR A 185 5.39 -4.35 -8.52
C TYR A 185 4.12 -3.64 -8.93
N ARG A 186 4.21 -2.64 -9.82
CA ARG A 186 3.06 -1.86 -10.28
C ARG A 186 1.92 -2.77 -10.78
N ASN A 187 0.71 -2.58 -10.26
CA ASN A 187 -0.49 -3.39 -10.52
C ASN A 187 -0.39 -4.89 -10.13
N GLN A 188 0.69 -5.31 -9.45
CA GLN A 188 0.93 -6.72 -9.12
C GLN A 188 0.98 -6.96 -7.61
N LYS A 189 1.80 -6.20 -6.88
CA LYS A 189 2.05 -6.38 -5.45
C LYS A 189 2.55 -5.11 -4.80
N SER A 190 2.36 -5.00 -3.49
CA SER A 190 2.90 -3.88 -2.72
C SER A 190 4.43 -3.85 -2.79
N TYR A 191 5.01 -2.65 -2.86
CA TYR A 191 6.44 -2.39 -2.87
C TYR A 191 6.83 -1.52 -1.67
N TYR A 192 7.77 -2.01 -0.87
CA TYR A 192 8.29 -1.29 0.31
C TYR A 192 9.75 -0.91 0.12
N GLY A 193 10.23 -0.84 -1.13
CA GLY A 193 11.65 -0.71 -1.43
C GLY A 193 12.39 -2.04 -1.40
N ALA A 194 13.60 -2.06 -1.93
CA ALA A 194 14.43 -3.26 -2.00
C ALA A 194 14.80 -3.79 -0.61
N ASN A 195 14.98 -2.89 0.35
CA ASN A 195 15.39 -3.18 1.73
C ASN A 195 14.23 -3.01 2.73
N LYS A 196 12.98 -2.87 2.26
CA LYS A 196 11.79 -2.60 3.09
C LYS A 196 11.91 -1.31 3.89
N GLU A 197 12.54 -0.30 3.30
CA GLU A 197 12.85 1.00 3.87
C GLU A 197 11.65 1.98 3.91
N TYR A 198 10.57 1.67 3.19
CA TYR A 198 9.36 2.49 3.19
C TYR A 198 8.29 1.98 4.17
N GLY A 199 7.30 2.84 4.43
CA GLY A 199 6.20 2.54 5.33
C GLY A 199 6.58 2.77 6.80
N THR A 200 6.00 1.98 7.68
CA THR A 200 6.20 2.09 9.15
C THR A 200 7.62 1.74 9.59
N LYS A 201 8.40 1.09 8.72
CA LYS A 201 9.83 0.80 8.94
C LYS A 201 10.75 1.97 8.61
N SER A 202 10.23 3.00 7.93
CA SER A 202 11.01 4.20 7.63
C SER A 202 11.39 4.90 8.92
N THR A 203 12.70 5.05 9.15
CA THR A 203 13.25 5.85 10.27
C THR A 203 13.01 7.35 10.10
N ARG A 204 12.48 7.74 8.95
CA ARG A 204 12.42 9.12 8.48
C ARG A 204 11.02 9.71 8.58
N ASN A 205 9.99 8.90 8.84
CA ASN A 205 8.61 9.37 8.97
C ASN A 205 8.33 10.09 10.32
N THR A 206 8.98 11.22 10.57
CA THR A 206 8.95 11.93 11.87
C THR A 206 7.69 12.77 12.12
N THR A 207 6.88 13.01 11.08
CA THR A 207 5.72 13.92 11.13
C THR A 207 4.40 13.23 11.43
N SER A 208 4.37 11.89 11.51
CA SER A 208 3.21 11.13 11.96
C SER A 208 3.23 10.97 13.48
N SER A 209 2.07 11.10 14.11
CA SER A 209 1.91 10.83 15.54
C SER A 209 2.24 9.38 15.90
N TRP A 210 1.95 8.42 15.02
CA TRP A 210 2.30 7.01 15.18
C TRP A 210 3.79 6.77 15.34
N SER A 211 4.60 7.41 14.49
CA SER A 211 6.06 7.20 14.51
C SER A 211 6.68 7.59 15.84
N ASN A 212 6.13 8.63 16.46
CA ASN A 212 6.56 9.18 17.76
C ASN A 212 6.08 8.35 18.96
N LYS A 213 5.20 7.36 18.77
CA LYS A 213 4.81 6.43 19.85
C LYS A 213 5.98 5.53 20.23
N SER A 214 6.02 5.11 21.50
CA SER A 214 7.03 4.18 22.00
C SER A 214 7.00 2.84 21.26
N SER A 215 8.15 2.16 21.21
CA SER A 215 8.25 0.81 20.62
C SER A 215 7.31 -0.18 21.34
N THR A 216 7.23 -0.11 22.66
CA THR A 216 6.32 -0.94 23.48
C THR A 216 4.87 -0.73 23.09
N PHE A 217 4.42 0.53 22.96
CA PHE A 217 3.07 0.83 22.51
C PHE A 217 2.80 0.22 21.13
N LYS A 218 3.67 0.49 20.15
CA LYS A 218 3.52 -0.04 18.78
C LYS A 218 3.48 -1.58 18.76
N ASN A 219 4.30 -2.25 19.56
CA ASN A 219 4.34 -3.70 19.67
C ASN A 219 3.05 -4.28 20.28
N ASN A 220 2.52 -3.64 21.33
CA ASN A 220 1.25 -4.04 21.95
C ASN A 220 0.09 -3.91 20.95
N VAL A 221 0.01 -2.77 20.26
CA VAL A 221 -1.03 -2.55 19.26
C VAL A 221 -0.90 -3.54 18.10
N ASN A 222 0.31 -3.79 17.60
CA ASN A 222 0.56 -4.75 16.52
C ASN A 222 0.13 -6.17 16.90
N SER A 223 0.44 -6.61 18.12
CA SER A 223 0.02 -7.91 18.62
C SER A 223 -1.51 -7.99 18.74
N LYS A 224 -2.12 -6.96 19.33
CA LYS A 224 -3.57 -6.89 19.54
C LYS A 224 -4.32 -6.92 18.21
N VAL A 225 -3.95 -6.05 17.27
CA VAL A 225 -4.65 -5.92 15.99
C VAL A 225 -4.52 -7.18 15.14
N THR A 226 -3.36 -7.83 15.16
CA THR A 226 -3.14 -9.11 14.45
C THR A 226 -4.09 -10.19 14.97
N LYS A 227 -4.26 -10.25 16.30
CA LYS A 227 -5.16 -11.22 16.94
C LYS A 227 -6.62 -10.93 16.61
N SER A 228 -7.05 -9.68 16.77
CA SER A 228 -8.41 -9.23 16.44
C SER A 228 -8.76 -9.43 14.96
N ALA A 229 -7.85 -9.10 14.05
CA ALA A 229 -8.04 -9.31 12.62
C ALA A 229 -8.13 -10.80 12.28
N SER A 230 -7.31 -11.65 12.89
CA SER A 230 -7.36 -13.11 12.69
C SER A 230 -8.67 -13.72 13.16
N THR A 231 -9.21 -13.28 14.29
CA THR A 231 -10.54 -13.71 14.78
C THR A 231 -11.67 -13.28 13.84
N LEU A 232 -11.56 -12.11 13.20
CA LEU A 232 -12.55 -11.70 12.21
C LEU A 232 -12.42 -12.52 10.92
N ARG A 233 -11.19 -12.75 10.43
CA ARG A 233 -10.94 -13.59 9.25
C ARG A 233 -11.41 -15.03 9.43
N SER A 234 -11.26 -15.62 10.62
CA SER A 234 -11.76 -16.98 10.91
C SER A 234 -13.29 -17.07 10.92
N ARG A 235 -13.98 -15.95 11.12
CA ARG A 235 -15.45 -15.82 10.98
C ARG A 235 -15.88 -15.48 9.56
N GLY A 236 -14.97 -15.54 8.60
CA GLY A 236 -15.20 -15.26 7.19
C GLY A 236 -15.11 -13.79 6.81
N TYR A 237 -14.74 -12.86 7.71
CA TYR A 237 -14.66 -11.44 7.32
C TYR A 237 -13.42 -11.12 6.48
N SER A 238 -13.57 -10.25 5.47
CA SER A 238 -12.47 -9.86 4.57
C SER A 238 -12.54 -8.37 4.19
N SER A 239 -11.38 -7.77 3.91
CA SER A 239 -11.26 -6.40 3.44
C SER A 239 -11.37 -6.30 1.91
N SER A 240 -11.53 -5.08 1.40
CA SER A 240 -11.66 -4.83 -0.04
C SER A 240 -10.41 -5.09 -0.86
N LYS A 241 -9.23 -5.05 -0.24
CA LYS A 241 -7.93 -5.33 -0.89
C LYS A 241 -7.63 -6.83 -0.91
N SER A 242 -8.06 -7.57 0.11
CA SER A 242 -8.04 -9.05 0.10
C SER A 242 -9.09 -9.64 -0.83
N TYR A 243 -10.30 -9.07 -0.86
CA TYR A 243 -11.40 -9.52 -1.72
C TYR A 243 -11.04 -9.44 -3.22
N SER A 244 -10.40 -8.36 -3.67
CA SER A 244 -9.95 -8.20 -5.07
C SER A 244 -8.87 -9.20 -5.51
N LYS A 245 -8.18 -9.86 -4.56
CA LYS A 245 -7.13 -10.87 -4.84
C LYS A 245 -7.68 -12.29 -4.85
N SER A 246 -8.90 -12.51 -4.36
CA SER A 246 -9.54 -13.82 -4.24
C SER A 246 -10.11 -14.38 -5.56
N SER A 247 -10.02 -13.65 -6.67
CA SER A 247 -10.52 -14.09 -7.98
C SER A 247 -9.58 -15.07 -8.72
N ARG A 248 -8.45 -15.46 -8.11
CA ARG A 248 -7.56 -16.51 -8.63
C ARG A 248 -7.56 -17.73 -7.72
N THR A 249 -8.72 -18.37 -7.55
CA THR A 249 -8.70 -19.80 -7.27
C THR A 249 -8.37 -20.50 -8.59
N SER A 250 -7.09 -20.61 -8.92
CA SER A 250 -6.66 -21.70 -9.80
C SER A 250 -7.10 -22.96 -9.10
N ARG A 251 -8.10 -23.66 -9.65
CA ARG A 251 -8.45 -25.02 -9.27
C ARG A 251 -7.14 -25.81 -9.23
N SER A 252 -6.60 -26.06 -8.05
CA SER A 252 -5.45 -26.93 -7.90
C SER A 252 -5.95 -28.32 -8.26
N GLY A 253 -5.70 -28.72 -9.51
CA GLY A 253 -5.85 -30.10 -9.94
C GLY A 253 -5.14 -31.00 -8.95
N SER A 254 -5.89 -31.98 -8.44
CA SER A 254 -5.44 -33.14 -7.70
C SER A 254 -3.98 -33.50 -7.98
N ARG A 255 -3.12 -33.27 -7.00
CA ARG A 255 -1.83 -33.97 -6.90
C ARG A 255 -1.84 -34.80 -5.64
N TYR A 256 -2.22 -36.06 -5.87
CA TYR A 256 -1.93 -37.19 -5.01
C TYR A 256 -0.43 -37.17 -4.70
N SER A 257 -0.04 -36.69 -3.52
CA SER A 257 1.33 -36.80 -3.04
C SER A 257 1.52 -38.23 -2.55
N ASN A 258 2.14 -39.04 -3.39
CA ASN A 258 2.57 -40.40 -3.11
C ASN A 258 3.61 -40.36 -1.97
N THR A 259 3.18 -40.59 -0.73
CA THR A 259 4.08 -40.79 0.42
C THR A 259 4.71 -42.17 0.32
N SER A 260 5.96 -42.25 -0.15
CA SER A 260 6.79 -43.43 -0.01
C SER A 260 7.28 -43.53 1.44
N SER A 261 6.63 -44.41 2.20
CA SER A 261 7.13 -44.91 3.48
C SER A 261 8.43 -45.69 3.24
N ARG A 262 9.57 -45.09 3.59
CA ARG A 262 10.87 -45.77 3.59
C ARG A 262 11.00 -46.56 4.89
N SER A 263 10.60 -47.83 4.84
CA SER A 263 10.77 -48.81 5.90
C SER A 263 12.25 -49.07 6.18
N ARG A 264 12.66 -48.86 7.44
CA ARG A 264 13.91 -49.36 8.01
C ARG A 264 13.72 -50.83 8.35
N SER A 265 14.30 -51.74 7.57
CA SER A 265 14.43 -53.15 7.95
C SER A 265 15.87 -53.40 8.41
N GLY A 266 16.02 -53.65 9.71
CA GLY A 266 17.23 -54.26 10.26
C GLY A 266 17.30 -55.74 9.88
N GLY A 267 18.52 -56.24 9.72
CA GLY A 267 18.80 -57.65 9.50
C GLY A 267 20.18 -58.00 10.06
N PHE A 268 20.19 -58.63 11.24
CA PHE A 268 21.28 -59.47 11.74
C PHE A 268 20.86 -60.93 11.51
N GLY A 269 21.78 -61.77 11.02
CA GLY A 269 21.61 -63.23 11.07
C GLY A 269 22.37 -64.02 10.01
N LYS A 270 23.65 -64.27 10.23
CA LYS A 270 24.31 -65.59 10.37
C LYS A 270 25.82 -65.43 10.28
#